data_AF-A0A2V2VMA4-F1
#
_entry.id   AF-A0A2V2VMA4-F1
#
_cell.length_a   1.000
_cell.length_b   1.000
_cell.length_c   1.000
_cell.angle_alpha   90.00
_cell.angle_beta   90.00
_cell.angle_gamma   90.00
#
_symmetry.space_group_name_H-M   'P 1'
#
loop_
_entity.id
_entity.type
_entity.pdbx_description
1 polymer ?
#
loop_
_entity_poly.entity_id
_entity_poly.type
_entity_poly.pdbx_seq_one_letter_code
_entity_poly.pdbx_strand_id
1 'polypeptide(L)'
;MMRAGTGVKFVAVMRRSLCWSPPGRGQGPALNVQRRTVITGQIPTSPTGGDAPASSTPGWELRRGHHLHSSVGLHTSFPTACGRMFNPQLYYEVLQACCDQQWLQAIQRELRNDKEWMDTLRREGGVAKAMNALTESTHHDDEFMMKLRDTLKTDKKMSLTLCAIQESYERIRNKRDMHETQVAADGGDDPYAAMRRKQQGEFGHKYPSF
;
A
#
# COMPACT_ATOMS: atom_id res chain seq x y z
N MET A 1 30.80 -13.03 -35.52
CA MET A 1 30.49 -11.87 -34.65
C MET A 1 29.01 -11.90 -34.30
N MET A 2 28.64 -12.43 -33.13
CA MET A 2 27.25 -12.48 -32.67
C MET A 2 27.08 -11.48 -31.52
N ARG A 3 26.25 -10.45 -31.73
CA ARG A 3 25.76 -9.54 -30.70
C ARG A 3 24.40 -10.06 -30.23
N ALA A 4 24.35 -10.66 -29.04
CA ALA A 4 23.09 -10.95 -28.37
C ALA A 4 22.74 -9.77 -27.45
N GLY A 5 21.75 -8.97 -27.86
CA GLY A 5 21.13 -7.96 -27.01
C GLY A 5 20.03 -8.60 -26.18
N THR A 6 20.29 -8.90 -24.91
CA THR A 6 19.29 -9.35 -23.95
C THR A 6 18.59 -8.15 -23.32
N GLY A 7 17.50 -7.71 -23.97
CA GLY A 7 16.52 -6.80 -23.36
C GLY A 7 15.75 -7.53 -22.27
N VAL A 8 16.04 -7.22 -21.01
CA VAL A 8 15.28 -7.73 -19.86
C VAL A 8 13.91 -7.05 -19.85
N LYS A 9 12.88 -7.77 -20.30
CA LYS A 9 11.48 -7.38 -20.18
C LYS A 9 11.02 -7.65 -18.75
N PHE A 10 10.62 -6.60 -18.02
CA PHE A 10 9.85 -6.77 -16.79
C PHE A 10 8.48 -7.32 -17.19
N VAL A 11 8.25 -8.60 -16.93
CA VAL A 11 6.94 -9.23 -17.12
C VAL A 11 6.09 -8.90 -15.90
N ALA A 12 5.13 -7.99 -16.08
CA ALA A 12 4.04 -7.82 -15.13
C ALA A 12 3.14 -9.06 -15.20
N VAL A 13 3.19 -9.91 -14.18
CA VAL A 13 2.18 -10.97 -14.01
C VAL A 13 1.05 -10.36 -13.18
N MET A 14 0.05 -9.87 -13.89
CA MET A 14 -1.24 -9.51 -13.34
C MET A 14 -2.16 -10.72 -13.45
N ARG A 15 -2.58 -11.29 -12.31
CA ARG A 15 -3.86 -12.02 -12.19
C ARG A 15 -4.18 -12.33 -10.73
N ARG A 16 -5.13 -11.58 -10.18
CA ARG A 16 -6.36 -12.14 -9.62
C ARG A 16 -7.51 -11.19 -9.95
N SER A 17 -8.39 -11.71 -10.81
CA SER A 17 -9.65 -11.13 -11.24
C SER A 17 -10.68 -11.32 -10.14
N LEU A 18 -11.30 -10.23 -9.68
CA LEU A 18 -12.66 -10.25 -9.16
C LEU A 18 -13.42 -9.03 -9.70
N CYS A 19 -14.57 -9.31 -10.32
CA CYS A 19 -15.66 -8.39 -10.67
C CYS A 19 -15.53 -7.57 -11.96
N TRP A 20 -15.75 -8.24 -13.10
CA TRP A 20 -16.46 -7.65 -14.24
C TRP A 20 -17.78 -8.41 -14.41
N SER A 21 -18.92 -7.73 -14.28
CA SER A 21 -20.23 -8.26 -14.63
C SER A 21 -20.76 -7.52 -15.87
N PRO A 22 -21.37 -8.20 -16.85
CA PRO A 22 -21.93 -7.56 -18.05
C PRO A 22 -23.32 -6.95 -17.77
N PRO A 23 -23.82 -6.01 -18.60
CA PRO A 23 -25.13 -5.42 -18.44
C PRO A 23 -26.20 -6.30 -19.10
N GLY A 24 -27.28 -6.61 -18.37
CA GLY A 24 -28.41 -7.37 -18.91
C GLY A 24 -29.65 -7.29 -18.01
N ARG A 25 -30.76 -6.83 -18.60
CA ARG A 25 -32.06 -6.53 -17.99
C ARG A 25 -32.79 -7.77 -17.44
N GLY A 26 -33.55 -7.56 -16.35
CA GLY A 26 -34.92 -8.09 -16.22
C GLY A 26 -35.17 -9.21 -15.21
N GLN A 27 -36.08 -8.93 -14.26
CA GLN A 27 -36.86 -9.84 -13.40
C GLN A 27 -36.12 -10.65 -12.32
N GLY A 28 -36.16 -10.11 -11.09
CA GLY A 28 -35.85 -10.86 -9.88
C GLY A 28 -37.08 -11.57 -9.30
N PRO A 29 -36.88 -12.63 -8.48
CA PRO A 29 -37.79 -12.99 -7.42
C PRO A 29 -37.36 -12.31 -6.11
N ALA A 30 -38.33 -11.82 -5.36
CA ALA A 30 -38.15 -11.14 -4.08
C ALA A 30 -37.44 -12.04 -3.06
N LEU A 31 -36.21 -11.69 -2.70
CA LEU A 31 -35.52 -12.24 -1.54
C LEU A 31 -35.77 -11.32 -0.34
N ASN A 32 -36.41 -11.93 0.65
CA ASN A 32 -36.78 -11.39 1.95
C ASN A 32 -35.61 -10.59 2.56
N VAL A 33 -35.80 -9.28 2.75
CA VAL A 33 -34.84 -8.41 3.44
C VAL A 33 -34.82 -8.81 4.91
N GLN A 34 -33.91 -9.70 5.26
CA GLN A 34 -33.53 -9.91 6.65
C GLN A 34 -32.76 -8.65 7.09
N ARG A 35 -33.51 -7.68 7.65
CA ARG A 35 -32.95 -6.49 8.28
C ARG A 35 -31.96 -6.97 9.35
N ARG A 36 -30.67 -6.86 9.06
CA ARG A 36 -29.62 -6.93 10.09
C ARG A 36 -29.95 -5.87 11.13
N THR A 37 -30.24 -6.35 12.33
CA THR A 37 -30.38 -5.55 13.54
C THR A 37 -29.14 -4.69 13.69
N VAL A 38 -29.35 -3.37 13.68
CA VAL A 38 -28.36 -2.37 14.04
C VAL A 38 -27.97 -2.63 15.49
N ILE A 39 -26.72 -3.04 15.75
CA ILE A 39 -26.17 -2.92 17.09
C ILE A 39 -25.72 -1.47 17.22
N THR A 40 -26.60 -0.65 17.78
CA THR A 40 -26.31 0.71 18.21
C THR A 40 -25.28 0.62 19.33
N GLY A 41 -24.03 0.99 19.05
CA GLY A 41 -23.04 1.24 20.09
C GLY A 41 -23.44 2.47 20.88
N GLN A 42 -24.26 2.26 21.91
CA GLN A 42 -24.61 3.26 22.90
C GLN A 42 -23.33 3.70 23.63
N ILE A 43 -23.00 4.98 23.50
CA ILE A 43 -22.15 5.69 24.46
C ILE A 43 -22.97 5.72 25.76
N PRO A 44 -22.50 5.16 26.89
CA PRO A 44 -23.17 5.37 28.18
C PRO A 44 -22.93 6.83 28.58
N THR A 45 -23.87 7.71 28.25
CA THR A 45 -24.02 8.98 28.97
C THR A 45 -24.62 8.66 30.33
N SER A 46 -23.79 8.76 31.35
CA SER A 46 -24.15 8.67 32.77
C SER A 46 -25.32 9.60 33.11
N PRO A 47 -26.35 9.16 33.86
CA PRO A 47 -27.12 10.08 34.67
C PRO A 47 -26.32 10.40 35.94
N THR A 48 -26.24 11.70 36.22
CA THR A 48 -25.73 12.28 37.46
C THR A 48 -26.47 11.73 38.69
N GLY A 49 -25.71 11.33 39.72
CA GLY A 49 -26.10 11.48 41.13
C GLY A 49 -26.33 10.19 41.92
N GLY A 50 -25.57 10.00 43.00
CA GLY A 50 -25.94 9.15 44.14
C GLY A 50 -24.85 8.23 44.69
N ASP A 51 -24.04 8.78 45.60
CA ASP A 51 -23.43 8.20 46.82
C ASP A 51 -22.81 6.78 46.88
N ALA A 52 -21.54 6.79 47.30
CA ALA A 52 -20.78 5.82 48.12
C ALA A 52 -19.98 4.68 47.43
N PRO A 53 -18.84 4.27 48.04
CA PRO A 53 -17.70 3.70 47.32
C PRO A 53 -17.66 2.16 47.41
N ALA A 54 -17.39 1.51 46.28
CA ALA A 54 -16.96 0.11 46.28
C ALA A 54 -15.81 -0.06 45.30
N SER A 55 -14.68 -0.51 45.84
CA SER A 55 -13.54 -1.01 45.08
C SER A 55 -13.99 -2.16 44.19
N SER A 56 -14.02 -1.96 42.89
CA SER A 56 -14.10 -3.06 41.94
C SER A 56 -13.29 -2.71 40.71
N THR A 57 -12.11 -3.31 40.63
CA THR A 57 -11.24 -3.37 39.47
C THR A 57 -12.08 -3.65 38.21
N PRO A 58 -12.06 -2.78 37.18
CA PRO A 58 -12.91 -2.99 36.02
C PRO A 58 -12.35 -4.12 35.13
N GLY A 59 -12.95 -5.30 35.20
CA GLY A 59 -12.60 -6.49 34.40
C GLY A 59 -12.86 -6.40 32.88
N TRP A 60 -12.99 -5.20 32.31
CA TRP A 60 -13.17 -4.98 30.87
C TRP A 60 -11.84 -4.85 30.10
N GLU A 61 -10.72 -4.57 30.80
CA GLU A 61 -9.39 -4.43 30.17
C GLU A 61 -8.77 -5.78 29.80
N LEU A 62 -9.06 -6.83 30.58
CA LEU A 62 -8.40 -8.14 30.44
C LEU A 62 -8.82 -8.93 29.19
N ARG A 63 -9.96 -8.60 28.57
CA ARG A 63 -10.47 -9.35 27.40
C ARG A 63 -10.01 -8.82 26.05
N ARG A 64 -9.32 -7.67 26.00
CA ARG A 64 -8.72 -7.11 24.77
C ARG A 64 -7.23 -7.46 24.58
N GLY A 65 -6.58 -8.06 25.57
CA GLY A 65 -5.12 -8.25 25.55
C GLY A 65 -4.60 -9.41 24.71
N HIS A 66 -5.37 -10.50 24.56
CA HIS A 66 -4.80 -11.76 24.03
C HIS A 66 -4.67 -11.82 22.49
N HIS A 67 -5.45 -11.04 21.75
CA HIS A 67 -5.35 -10.99 20.28
C HIS A 67 -4.47 -9.83 19.79
N LEU A 68 -4.24 -8.80 20.61
CA LEU A 68 -3.36 -7.69 20.25
C LEU A 68 -1.89 -7.99 20.55
N HIS A 69 -1.58 -8.88 21.51
CA HIS A 69 -0.20 -9.18 21.90
C HIS A 69 0.62 -9.87 20.79
N SER A 70 -0.01 -10.64 19.91
CA SER A 70 0.70 -11.41 18.88
C SER A 70 1.21 -10.54 17.72
N SER A 71 0.67 -9.33 17.55
CA SER A 71 1.02 -8.36 16.49
C SER A 71 1.94 -7.24 17.00
N VAL A 72 2.21 -7.18 18.31
CA VAL A 72 3.03 -6.11 18.90
C VAL A 72 4.44 -6.19 18.34
N GLY A 73 4.90 -5.10 17.73
CA GLY A 73 6.23 -5.02 17.15
C GLY A 73 6.37 -5.67 15.77
N LEU A 74 5.30 -6.22 15.15
CA LEU A 74 5.31 -6.68 13.76
C LEU A 74 5.33 -5.51 12.76
N HIS A 75 4.76 -4.38 13.15
CA HIS A 75 4.65 -3.18 12.32
C HIS A 75 5.71 -2.11 12.59
N THR A 76 6.61 -2.34 13.55
CA THR A 76 7.69 -1.41 13.87
C THR A 76 8.83 -1.53 12.88
N SER A 77 9.46 -0.41 12.54
CA SER A 77 10.64 -0.39 11.67
C SER A 77 11.79 -1.20 12.26
N PHE A 78 12.56 -1.88 11.40
CA PHE A 78 13.68 -2.72 11.81
C PHE A 78 14.86 -2.64 10.83
N PRO A 79 16.11 -2.88 11.29
CA PRO A 79 17.27 -2.90 10.41
C PRO A 79 17.29 -4.15 9.54
N THR A 80 17.70 -3.99 8.29
CA THR A 80 17.80 -5.07 7.29
C THR A 80 19.25 -5.44 6.97
N ALA A 81 19.44 -6.54 6.23
CA ALA A 81 20.75 -6.99 5.74
C ALA A 81 21.45 -5.98 4.82
N CYS A 82 20.72 -5.03 4.23
CA CYS A 82 21.31 -3.96 3.44
C CYS A 82 21.75 -2.73 4.27
N GLY A 83 21.60 -2.79 5.59
CA GLY A 83 21.97 -1.72 6.51
C GLY A 83 20.94 -0.59 6.62
N ARG A 84 19.85 -0.63 5.84
CA ARG A 84 18.77 0.35 5.88
C ARG A 84 17.62 -0.12 6.77
N MET A 85 16.82 0.83 7.24
CA MET A 85 15.61 0.54 8.02
C MET A 85 14.46 0.19 7.08
N PHE A 86 13.81 -0.92 7.33
CA PHE A 86 12.57 -1.30 6.65
C PHE A 86 11.38 -0.96 7.54
N ASN A 87 10.37 -0.30 6.98
CA ASN A 87 9.15 0.09 7.69
C ASN A 87 7.96 -0.76 7.21
N PRO A 88 7.46 -1.73 8.01
CA PRO A 88 6.30 -2.53 7.65
C PRO A 88 5.03 -1.75 7.29
N GLN A 89 4.75 -0.63 7.96
CA GLN A 89 3.56 0.19 7.65
C GLN A 89 3.66 0.82 6.27
N LEU A 90 4.81 1.42 5.98
CA LEU A 90 5.08 1.98 4.66
C LEU A 90 5.05 0.91 3.57
N TYR A 91 5.47 -0.31 3.88
CA TYR A 91 5.40 -1.42 2.92
C TYR A 91 3.95 -1.71 2.47
N TYR A 92 2.99 -1.68 3.40
CA TYR A 92 1.58 -1.84 3.04
C TYR A 92 1.05 -0.67 2.21
N GLU A 93 1.47 0.56 2.50
CA GLU A 93 1.14 1.72 1.67
C GLU A 93 1.69 1.56 0.24
N VAL A 94 2.94 1.10 0.12
CA VAL A 94 3.57 0.78 -1.17
C VAL A 94 2.78 -0.27 -1.93
N LEU A 95 2.38 -1.36 -1.26
CA LEU A 95 1.57 -2.42 -1.89
C LEU A 95 0.25 -1.86 -2.43
N GLN A 96 -0.44 -1.03 -1.65
CA GLN A 96 -1.67 -0.37 -2.09
C GLN A 96 -1.42 0.58 -3.26
N ALA A 97 -0.34 1.36 -3.22
CA ALA A 97 0.05 2.24 -4.31
C ALA A 97 0.37 1.47 -5.60
N CYS A 98 0.93 0.27 -5.51
CA CYS A 98 1.24 -0.57 -6.67
C CYS A 98 -0.02 -1.11 -7.39
N CYS A 99 -1.19 -1.09 -6.74
CA CYS A 99 -2.47 -1.40 -7.37
C CYS A 99 -2.98 -0.28 -8.29
N ASP A 100 -2.45 0.94 -8.15
CA ASP A 100 -2.74 2.08 -9.02
C ASP A 100 -1.66 2.21 -10.10
N GLN A 101 -2.08 2.25 -11.37
CA GLN A 101 -1.14 2.28 -12.49
C GLN A 101 -0.29 3.56 -12.53
N GLN A 102 -0.83 4.71 -12.12
CA GLN A 102 -0.09 5.97 -12.10
C GLN A 102 0.99 5.93 -11.02
N TRP A 103 0.65 5.43 -9.84
CA TRP A 103 1.61 5.23 -8.74
C TRP A 103 2.69 4.23 -9.10
N LEU A 104 2.33 3.08 -9.67
CA LEU A 104 3.31 2.09 -10.11
C LEU A 104 4.30 2.67 -11.13
N GLN A 105 3.81 3.42 -12.13
CA GLN A 105 4.67 4.07 -13.11
C GLN A 105 5.55 5.16 -12.48
N ALA A 106 5.01 5.92 -11.51
CA ALA A 106 5.76 6.93 -10.79
C ALA A 106 6.90 6.32 -9.97
N ILE A 107 6.63 5.24 -9.22
CA ILE A 107 7.65 4.49 -8.44
C ILE A 107 8.73 3.95 -9.37
N GLN A 108 8.34 3.32 -10.49
CA GLN A 108 9.29 2.81 -11.47
C GLN A 108 10.15 3.93 -12.09
N ARG A 109 9.57 5.10 -12.33
CA ARG A 109 10.30 6.27 -12.86
C ARG A 109 11.28 6.83 -11.83
N GLU A 110 10.84 6.99 -10.58
CA GLU A 110 11.69 7.48 -9.49
C GLU A 110 12.87 6.54 -9.25
N LEU A 111 12.62 5.22 -9.23
CA LEU A 111 13.69 4.21 -9.17
C LEU A 111 14.68 4.36 -10.31
N ARG A 112 14.22 4.51 -11.57
CA ARG A 112 15.11 4.67 -12.73
C ARG A 112 15.94 5.96 -12.70
N ASN A 113 15.41 7.02 -12.09
CA ASN A 113 16.09 8.29 -11.98
C ASN A 113 17.18 8.26 -10.88
N ASP A 114 17.05 7.36 -9.91
CA ASP A 114 18.04 7.15 -8.87
C ASP A 114 19.17 6.23 -9.37
N LYS A 115 20.29 6.84 -9.73
CA LYS A 115 21.47 6.14 -10.27
C LYS A 115 22.09 5.18 -9.25
N GLU A 116 22.14 5.58 -7.97
CA GLU A 116 22.70 4.75 -6.90
C GLU A 116 21.89 3.45 -6.77
N TRP A 117 20.57 3.57 -6.76
CA TRP A 117 19.70 2.40 -6.72
C TRP A 117 19.80 1.55 -7.97
N MET A 118 19.75 2.15 -9.17
CA MET A 118 19.81 1.38 -10.41
C MET A 118 21.12 0.61 -10.57
N ASP A 119 22.25 1.20 -10.18
CA ASP A 119 23.55 0.55 -10.26
C ASP A 119 23.67 -0.59 -9.23
N THR A 120 23.17 -0.37 -8.02
CA THR A 120 23.13 -1.39 -6.96
C THR A 120 22.22 -2.56 -7.33
N LEU A 121 20.99 -2.29 -7.77
CA LEU A 121 20.02 -3.32 -8.17
C LEU A 121 20.47 -4.10 -9.41
N ARG A 122 21.16 -3.45 -10.36
CA ARG A 122 21.70 -4.13 -11.54
C ARG A 122 22.78 -5.15 -11.17
N ARG A 123 23.59 -4.85 -10.15
CA ARG A 123 24.65 -5.75 -9.65
C ARG A 123 24.07 -6.98 -8.93
N GLU A 124 23.04 -6.77 -8.13
CA GLU A 124 22.46 -7.81 -7.26
C GLU A 124 21.37 -8.65 -7.99
N GLY A 125 20.77 -8.09 -9.04
CA GLY A 125 19.74 -8.73 -9.88
C GLY A 125 18.33 -8.69 -9.27
N GLY A 126 17.37 -9.38 -9.89
CA GLY A 126 15.96 -9.34 -9.47
C GLY A 126 15.57 -10.38 -8.40
N VAL A 127 14.59 -10.03 -7.55
CA VAL A 127 14.10 -10.86 -6.43
C VAL A 127 12.69 -11.44 -6.63
N ALA A 128 12.05 -11.15 -7.78
CA ALA A 128 10.65 -11.49 -8.02
C ALA A 128 10.32 -12.98 -7.77
N LYS A 129 11.21 -13.90 -8.16
CA LYS A 129 11.01 -15.34 -7.92
C LYS A 129 11.04 -15.69 -6.42
N ALA A 130 12.01 -15.15 -5.68
CA ALA A 130 12.12 -15.38 -4.23
C ALA A 130 10.94 -14.76 -3.49
N MET A 131 10.49 -13.59 -3.93
CA MET A 131 9.33 -12.90 -3.36
C MET A 131 8.04 -13.69 -3.61
N ASN A 132 7.84 -14.20 -4.82
CA ASN A 132 6.67 -15.04 -5.13
C ASN A 132 6.68 -16.33 -4.30
N ALA A 133 7.83 -16.99 -4.17
CA ALA A 133 7.94 -18.19 -3.34
C ALA A 133 7.60 -17.90 -1.87
N LEU A 134 8.05 -16.75 -1.34
CA LEU A 134 7.70 -16.30 0.00
C LEU A 134 6.19 -16.10 0.14
N THR A 135 5.57 -15.35 -0.76
CA THR A 135 4.12 -15.06 -0.76
C THR A 135 3.27 -16.32 -0.91
N GLU A 136 3.68 -17.26 -1.77
CA GLU A 136 2.98 -18.54 -1.98
C GLU A 136 3.09 -19.49 -0.79
N SER A 137 4.16 -19.34 0.02
CA SER A 137 4.41 -20.20 1.20
C SER A 137 3.65 -19.79 2.46
N THR A 138 2.81 -18.76 2.40
CA THR A 138 2.13 -18.17 3.56
C THR A 138 0.64 -18.04 3.32
N HIS A 139 -0.16 -18.30 4.36
CA HIS A 139 -1.63 -18.26 4.26
C HIS A 139 -2.25 -17.03 4.93
N HIS A 140 -1.52 -16.38 5.84
CA HIS A 140 -1.97 -15.23 6.62
C HIS A 140 -0.94 -14.11 6.60
N ASP A 141 -1.40 -12.86 6.68
CA ASP A 141 -0.55 -11.67 6.57
C ASP A 141 0.50 -11.60 7.70
N ASP A 142 0.16 -12.00 8.93
CA ASP A 142 1.11 -12.00 10.05
C ASP A 142 2.24 -13.02 9.84
N GLU A 143 1.92 -14.20 9.31
CA GLU A 143 2.91 -15.23 8.96
C GLU A 143 3.84 -14.73 7.85
N PHE A 144 3.26 -14.10 6.82
CA PHE A 144 4.00 -13.45 5.76
C PHE A 144 4.94 -12.39 6.29
N MET A 145 4.49 -11.50 7.18
CA MET A 145 5.32 -10.44 7.73
C MET A 145 6.44 -10.96 8.63
N MET A 146 6.21 -12.04 9.38
CA MET A 146 7.27 -12.71 10.14
C MET A 146 8.35 -13.27 9.21
N LYS A 147 7.97 -14.08 8.20
CA LYS A 147 8.94 -14.65 7.25
C LYS A 147 9.62 -13.58 6.41
N LEU A 148 8.90 -12.52 6.02
CA LEU A 148 9.45 -11.38 5.30
C LEU A 148 10.52 -10.71 6.17
N ARG A 149 10.22 -10.39 7.43
CA ARG A 149 11.18 -9.79 8.36
C ARG A 149 12.46 -10.62 8.46
N ASP A 150 12.35 -11.93 8.66
CA ASP A 150 13.51 -12.81 8.78
C ASP A 150 14.31 -12.89 7.48
N THR A 151 13.62 -12.90 6.34
CA THR A 151 14.24 -12.81 5.01
C THR A 151 14.97 -11.48 4.84
N LEU A 152 14.39 -10.35 5.24
CA LEU A 152 15.02 -9.03 5.13
C LEU A 152 16.17 -8.82 6.12
N LYS A 153 16.32 -9.67 7.14
CA LYS A 153 17.51 -9.64 8.02
C LYS A 153 18.68 -10.44 7.47
N THR A 154 18.45 -11.31 6.49
CA THR A 154 19.44 -12.30 6.03
C THR A 154 19.74 -12.19 4.53
N ASP A 155 18.71 -12.06 3.70
CA ASP A 155 18.81 -11.87 2.26
C ASP A 155 19.03 -10.39 1.92
N LYS A 156 20.29 -10.03 1.69
CA LYS A 156 20.70 -8.68 1.29
C LYS A 156 20.03 -8.22 0.00
N LYS A 157 19.80 -9.13 -0.95
CA LYS A 157 19.26 -8.79 -2.26
C LYS A 157 17.76 -8.46 -2.16
N MET A 158 17.00 -9.26 -1.40
CA MET A 158 15.60 -8.96 -1.07
C MET A 158 15.49 -7.63 -0.32
N SER A 159 16.36 -7.43 0.67
CA SER A 159 16.45 -6.20 1.46
C SER A 159 16.70 -4.96 0.61
N LEU A 160 17.71 -5.00 -0.26
CA LEU A 160 18.02 -3.90 -1.17
C LEU A 160 16.84 -3.57 -2.07
N THR A 161 16.18 -4.60 -2.63
CA THR A 161 15.07 -4.37 -3.56
C THR A 161 13.89 -3.71 -2.85
N LEU A 162 13.46 -4.23 -1.71
CA LEU A 162 12.30 -3.67 -1.02
C LEU A 162 12.60 -2.30 -0.40
N CYS A 163 13.80 -2.07 0.13
CA CYS A 163 14.19 -0.74 0.62
C CYS A 163 14.23 0.28 -0.53
N ALA A 164 14.72 -0.10 -1.71
CA ALA A 164 14.74 0.80 -2.88
C ALA A 164 13.32 1.22 -3.30
N ILE A 165 12.38 0.27 -3.30
CA ILE A 165 10.97 0.54 -3.61
C ILE A 165 10.37 1.47 -2.55
N GLN A 166 10.59 1.17 -1.26
CA GLN A 166 10.09 1.97 -0.14
C GLN A 166 10.56 3.43 -0.20
N GLU A 167 11.87 3.64 -0.34
CA GLU A 167 12.42 4.99 -0.41
C GLU A 167 11.97 5.75 -1.65
N SER A 168 11.82 5.05 -2.78
CA SER A 168 11.30 5.67 -4.00
C SER A 168 9.86 6.11 -3.83
N TYR A 169 9.03 5.31 -3.16
CA TYR A 169 7.67 5.69 -2.81
C TYR A 169 7.65 6.87 -1.83
N GLU A 170 8.43 6.85 -0.75
CA GLU A 170 8.53 7.96 0.20
C GLU A 170 8.94 9.26 -0.46
N ARG A 171 9.91 9.24 -1.39
CA ARG A 171 10.31 10.44 -2.12
C ARG A 171 9.18 11.02 -2.94
N ILE A 172 8.40 10.19 -3.62
CA ILE A 172 7.24 10.66 -4.39
C ILE A 172 6.17 11.22 -3.46
N ARG A 173 5.87 10.49 -2.38
CA ARG A 173 4.90 10.90 -1.36
C ARG A 173 5.29 12.24 -0.74
N ASN A 174 6.53 12.41 -0.30
CA ASN A 174 7.04 13.66 0.28
C ASN A 174 6.96 14.83 -0.70
N LYS A 175 7.30 14.62 -1.98
CA LYS A 175 7.14 15.67 -3.02
C LYS A 175 5.69 16.09 -3.18
N ARG A 176 4.75 15.14 -3.18
CA ARG A 176 3.32 15.42 -3.26
C ARG A 176 2.83 16.15 -2.02
N ASP A 177 3.15 15.64 -0.83
CA ASP A 177 2.69 16.20 0.44
C ASP A 177 3.25 17.63 0.64
N MET A 178 4.50 17.89 0.21
CA MET A 178 5.06 19.25 0.14
C MET A 178 4.30 20.14 -0.84
N HIS A 179 3.96 19.63 -2.03
CA HIS A 179 3.22 20.40 -3.03
C HIS A 179 1.81 20.74 -2.54
N GLU A 180 1.09 19.79 -1.95
CA GLU A 180 -0.23 20.01 -1.37
C GLU A 180 -0.19 21.05 -0.24
N THR A 181 0.85 20.99 0.61
CA THR A 181 1.08 21.99 1.66
C THR A 181 1.34 23.37 1.07
N GLN A 182 2.14 23.47 0.02
CA GLN A 182 2.44 24.73 -0.66
C GLN A 182 1.18 25.34 -1.30
N VAL A 183 0.39 24.53 -2.02
CA VAL A 183 -0.88 24.99 -2.62
C VAL A 183 -1.85 25.46 -1.55
N ALA A 184 -1.93 24.77 -0.40
CA ALA A 184 -2.75 25.22 0.72
C ALA A 184 -2.26 26.55 1.32
N ALA A 185 -0.95 26.75 1.41
CA ALA A 185 -0.34 28.00 1.89
C ALA A 185 -0.58 29.18 0.94
N ASP A 186 -0.56 28.92 -0.37
CA ASP A 186 -0.79 29.92 -1.43
C ASP A 186 -2.29 30.19 -1.69
N GLY A 187 -3.18 29.76 -0.79
CA GLY A 187 -4.62 30.03 -0.89
C GLY A 187 -5.36 29.19 -1.94
N GLY A 188 -4.78 28.08 -2.40
CA GLY A 188 -5.36 27.19 -3.40
C GLY A 188 -4.89 27.41 -4.83
N ASP A 189 -3.97 28.36 -5.06
CA ASP A 189 -3.37 28.60 -6.38
C ASP A 189 -2.35 27.50 -6.70
N ASP A 190 -2.78 26.47 -7.43
CA ASP A 190 -1.88 25.43 -7.93
C ASP A 190 -1.13 25.89 -9.22
N PRO A 191 0.20 26.03 -9.18
CA PRO A 191 1.00 26.46 -10.33
C PRO A 191 0.93 25.51 -11.53
N TYR A 192 0.53 24.24 -11.33
CA TYR A 192 0.37 23.26 -12.40
C TYR A 192 -1.08 23.08 -12.87
N ALA A 193 -2.06 23.77 -12.28
CA ALA A 193 -3.47 23.63 -12.64
C ALA A 193 -3.74 23.99 -14.11
N ALA A 194 -3.11 25.06 -14.60
CA ALA A 194 -3.21 25.50 -15.99
C ALA A 194 -2.63 24.46 -16.98
N MET A 195 -1.50 23.84 -16.62
CA MET A 195 -0.87 22.79 -17.43
C MET A 195 -1.75 21.53 -17.49
N ARG A 196 -2.35 21.12 -16.36
CA ARG A 196 -3.26 19.97 -16.31
C ARG A 196 -4.52 20.20 -17.15
N ARG A 197 -5.12 21.40 -17.10
CA ARG A 197 -6.28 21.75 -17.95
C ARG A 197 -5.95 21.65 -19.44
N LYS A 198 -4.77 22.09 -19.85
CA LYS A 198 -4.34 22.01 -21.26
C LYS A 198 -4.20 20.56 -21.75
N GLN A 199 -3.63 19.68 -20.92
CA GLN A 199 -3.48 18.26 -21.29
C GLN A 199 -4.83 17.51 -21.34
N GLN A 200 -5.80 17.90 -20.50
CA GLN A 200 -7.15 17.30 -20.54
C GLN A 200 -7.98 17.79 -21.73
N GLY A 201 -7.82 19.05 -22.16
CA GLY A 201 -8.53 19.61 -23.33
C GLY A 201 -8.10 19.01 -24.67
N GLU A 202 -6.87 18.50 -24.78
CA GLU A 202 -6.37 17.90 -26.02
C GLU A 202 -6.90 16.47 -26.29
N PHE A 203 -7.47 15.80 -25.27
CA PHE A 203 -8.00 14.43 -25.42
C PHE A 203 -9.40 14.37 -26.08
N GLY A 204 -10.04 15.52 -26.32
CA GLY A 204 -11.41 15.62 -26.86
C GLY A 204 -11.55 16.16 -28.29
N HIS A 205 -10.48 16.69 -28.92
CA HIS A 205 -10.58 17.42 -30.19
C HIS A 205 -10.06 16.65 -31.43
N LYS A 206 -9.88 15.34 -31.36
CA LYS A 206 -9.42 14.52 -32.51
C LYS A 206 -10.24 13.24 -32.72
N TYR A 207 -11.56 13.36 -32.83
CA TYR A 207 -12.34 12.37 -33.58
C TYR A 207 -12.70 12.99 -34.93
N PRO A 208 -12.28 12.40 -36.08
CA PRO A 208 -12.85 12.80 -37.36
C PRO A 208 -14.33 12.39 -37.34
N SER A 209 -15.20 13.38 -37.57
CA SER A 209 -16.59 13.12 -37.93
C SER A 209 -16.58 12.36 -39.26
N PHE A 210 -17.03 11.11 -39.25
CA PHE A 210 -17.43 10.40 -40.46
C PHE A 210 -18.84 10.80 -40.85
#